data_AF-A0A525BZQ7-F1
#
_entry.id   AF-A0A525BZQ7-F1
#
_cell.length_a   1.000
_cell.length_b   1.000
_cell.length_c   1.000
_cell.angle_alpha   90.00
_cell.angle_beta   90.00
_cell.angle_gamma   90.00
#
_symmetry.space_group_name_H-M   'P 1'
#
loop_
_entity.id
_entity.type
_entity.pdbx_description
1 polymer ?
#
loop_
_entity_poly.entity_id
_entity_poly.type
_entity_poly.pdbx_seq_one_letter_code
_entity_poly.pdbx_strand_id
1 'polypeptide(L)'
;MSVYAARQFLRSAISDAGLRKSLNACMTLPDLQQELEARQLLFTADELDDAWYNSLTLCANESEALRLRETVVWFQMLVNLLQEAI
;
A
#
# COMPACT_ATOMS: atom_id res chain seq x y z
N MET A 1 -12.72 -0.58 9.16
CA MET A 1 -12.56 0.88 8.99
C MET A 1 -13.15 1.15 7.60
N SER A 2 -12.67 2.09 6.78
CA SER A 2 -13.24 2.26 5.42
C SER A 2 -12.17 2.01 4.36
N VAL A 3 -12.56 1.38 3.25
CA VAL A 3 -11.73 1.13 2.04
C VAL A 3 -11.11 2.42 1.47
N TYR A 4 -11.59 3.60 1.90
CA TYR A 4 -11.04 4.89 1.52
C TYR A 4 -9.54 5.04 1.81
N ALA A 5 -9.07 4.61 2.99
CA ALA A 5 -7.66 4.73 3.37
C ALA A 5 -6.76 3.87 2.46
N ALA A 6 -7.17 2.64 2.16
CA ALA A 6 -6.49 1.76 1.23
C ALA A 6 -6.46 2.32 -0.21
N ARG A 7 -7.57 2.92 -0.69
CA ARG A 7 -7.59 3.59 -2.01
C ARG A 7 -6.66 4.81 -2.06
N GLN A 8 -6.68 5.64 -1.01
CA GLN A 8 -5.77 6.77 -0.84
C GLN A 8 -4.32 6.32 -0.86
N PHE A 9 -4.01 5.23 -0.15
CA PHE A 9 -2.69 4.62 -0.14
C PHE A 9 -2.25 4.18 -1.54
N LEU A 10 -3.07 3.39 -2.24
CA LEU A 10 -2.73 2.89 -3.59
C LEU A 10 -2.44 4.04 -4.56
N ARG A 11 -3.26 5.10 -4.54
CA ARG A 11 -3.04 6.29 -5.37
C ARG A 11 -1.75 7.00 -5.00
N SER A 12 -1.52 7.23 -3.71
CA SER A 12 -0.33 7.91 -3.22
C SER A 12 0.94 7.12 -3.50
N ALA A 13 0.95 5.81 -3.28
CA ALA A 13 2.12 4.96 -3.47
C ALA A 13 2.54 4.79 -4.94
N ILE A 14 1.65 5.05 -5.90
CA ILE A 14 1.99 5.07 -7.33
C ILE A 14 2.75 6.36 -7.69
N SER A 15 2.36 7.52 -7.13
CA SER A 15 2.89 8.83 -7.54
C SER A 15 3.92 9.43 -6.59
N ASP A 16 3.89 9.05 -5.31
CA ASP A 16 4.70 9.64 -4.25
C ASP A 16 5.90 8.74 -3.90
N ALA A 17 7.04 9.08 -4.50
CA ALA A 17 8.31 8.42 -4.20
C ALA A 17 8.76 8.65 -2.74
N GLY A 18 8.36 9.77 -2.13
CA GLY A 18 8.66 10.08 -0.73
C GLY A 18 7.95 9.14 0.24
N LEU A 19 6.68 8.82 -0.04
CA LEU A 19 5.93 7.81 0.71
C LEU A 19 6.60 6.43 0.62
N ARG A 20 6.97 5.97 -0.58
CA ARG A 20 7.64 4.66 -0.71
C ARG A 20 8.98 4.64 0.02
N LYS A 21 9.75 5.74 -0.06
CA LYS A 21 11.03 5.85 0.64
C LYS A 21 10.86 5.81 2.17
N SER A 22 9.85 6.48 2.72
CA SER A 22 9.60 6.44 4.17
C SER A 22 9.17 5.04 4.63
N LEU A 23 8.27 4.38 3.90
CA LEU A 23 7.81 3.04 4.25
C LEU A 23 8.92 1.99 4.11
N ASN A 24 9.79 2.10 3.10
CA ASN A 24 10.96 1.23 2.95
C ASN A 24 12.03 1.46 4.02
N ALA A 25 12.00 2.58 4.75
CA ALA A 25 12.92 2.86 5.85
C ALA A 25 12.43 2.30 7.19
N CYS A 26 11.18 1.81 7.26
CA CYS A 26 10.67 1.13 8.44
C CYS A 26 11.44 -0.19 8.64
N MET A 27 11.85 -0.44 9.89
CA MET A 27 12.62 -1.63 10.25
C MET A 27 11.76 -2.71 10.92
N THR A 28 10.58 -2.33 11.41
CA THR A 28 9.64 -3.25 12.06
C THR A 28 8.21 -3.01 11.57
N LEU A 29 7.36 -4.02 11.72
CA LEU A 29 5.94 -3.91 11.36
C LEU A 29 5.17 -2.86 12.20
N PRO A 30 5.41 -2.72 13.52
CA PRO A 30 4.86 -1.60 14.29
C PRO A 30 5.26 -0.21 13.76
N ASP A 31 6.52 -0.02 13.33
CA ASP A 31 6.96 1.25 12.76
C ASP A 31 6.23 1.57 11.45
N LEU A 32 6.03 0.55 10.60
CA LEU A 32 5.26 0.67 9.37
C LEU A 32 3.81 1.07 9.67
N GLN A 33 3.18 0.42 10.65
CA GLN A 33 1.81 0.75 11.07
C GLN A 33 1.70 2.19 11.59
N GLN A 34 2.66 2.65 12.40
CA GLN A 34 2.69 4.02 12.90
C GLN A 34 2.87 5.05 11.78
N GLU A 35 3.76 4.79 10.80
CA GLU A 35 3.92 5.68 9.65
C GLU A 35 2.65 5.78 8.80
N LEU A 36 1.97 4.65 8.57
CA LEU A 36 0.69 4.62 7.87
C LEU A 36 -0.40 5.35 8.67
N GLU A 37 -0.48 5.15 9.98
CA GLU A 37 -1.44 5.81 10.85
C GLU A 37 -1.23 7.33 10.93
N ALA A 38 0.02 7.79 11.07
CA ALA A 38 0.39 9.21 11.09
C ALA A 38 -0.03 9.94 9.80
N ARG A 39 -0.11 9.22 8.69
CA ARG A 39 -0.53 9.72 7.38
C ARG A 39 -2.02 9.49 7.09
N GLN A 40 -2.77 8.92 8.04
CA GLN A 40 -4.17 8.51 7.87
C GLN A 40 -4.38 7.50 6.73
N LEU A 41 -3.37 6.66 6.50
CA LEU A 41 -3.32 5.60 5.49
C LEU A 41 -3.27 4.21 6.15
N LEU A 42 -3.75 4.07 7.39
CA LEU A 42 -3.87 2.76 8.03
C LEU A 42 -5.11 2.04 7.50
N PHE A 43 -4.94 0.77 7.12
CA PHE A 43 -5.98 -0.11 6.60
C PHE A 43 -5.69 -1.56 6.94
N THR A 44 -6.70 -2.43 6.84
CA THR A 44 -6.52 -3.89 6.96
C THR A 44 -6.13 -4.54 5.64
N ALA A 45 -5.65 -5.79 5.69
CA ALA A 45 -5.36 -6.57 4.47
C ALA A 45 -6.60 -6.71 3.57
N ASP A 46 -7.76 -7.02 4.14
CA ASP A 46 -9.02 -7.14 3.39
C ASP A 46 -9.41 -5.81 2.71
N GLU A 47 -9.21 -4.67 3.40
CA GLU A 47 -9.48 -3.35 2.84
C GLU A 47 -8.53 -3.01 1.67
N LEU A 48 -7.29 -3.50 1.72
CA LEU A 48 -6.34 -3.36 0.62
C LEU A 48 -6.77 -4.18 -0.59
N ASP A 49 -7.20 -5.43 -0.38
CA ASP A 49 -7.68 -6.30 -1.45
C ASP A 49 -8.93 -5.71 -2.11
N ASP A 50 -9.90 -5.25 -1.32
CA ASP A 50 -11.11 -4.57 -1.83
C ASP A 50 -10.77 -3.30 -2.61
N ALA A 51 -9.82 -2.50 -2.10
CA ALA A 51 -9.36 -1.30 -2.80
C ALA A 51 -8.64 -1.64 -4.10
N TRP A 52 -7.84 -2.70 -4.12
CA TRP A 52 -7.10 -3.17 -5.29
C TRP A 52 -8.06 -3.68 -6.37
N TYR A 53 -8.98 -4.59 -6.02
CA TYR A 53 -9.98 -5.10 -6.96
C TYR A 53 -10.82 -3.97 -7.55
N ASN A 54 -11.31 -3.06 -6.72
CA ASN A 54 -12.08 -1.92 -7.20
C ASN A 54 -11.25 -1.02 -8.13
N SER A 55 -10.01 -0.70 -7.75
CA SER A 55 -9.14 0.16 -8.57
C SER A 55 -8.78 -0.51 -9.91
N LEU A 56 -8.59 -1.83 -9.93
CA LEU A 56 -8.31 -2.60 -11.13
C LEU A 56 -9.48 -2.53 -12.14
N THR A 57 -10.72 -2.60 -11.66
CA THR A 57 -11.91 -2.45 -12.54
C THR A 57 -12.06 -1.06 -13.14
N LEU A 58 -11.38 -0.06 -12.57
CA LEU A 58 -11.43 1.34 -13.01
C LEU A 58 -10.23 1.74 -13.89
N CYS A 59 -9.22 0.88 -14.02
CA CYS A 59 -8.07 1.15 -14.88
C CYS A 59 -8.50 1.26 -16.35
N ALA A 60 -8.07 2.34 -17.02
CA ALA A 60 -8.44 2.58 -18.42
C ALA A 60 -7.52 1.83 -19.41
N ASN A 61 -6.34 1.42 -18.96
CA ASN A 61 -5.33 0.75 -19.78
C ASN A 61 -4.48 -0.23 -18.96
N GLU A 62 -3.77 -1.09 -19.68
CA GLU A 62 -2.89 -2.12 -19.09
C GLU A 62 -1.74 -1.50 -18.27
N SER A 63 -1.21 -0.35 -18.67
CA SER A 63 -0.10 0.30 -17.96
C SER A 63 -0.50 0.74 -16.55
N GLU A 64 -1.72 1.28 -16.38
CA GLU A 64 -2.27 1.62 -15.07
C GLU A 64 -2.48 0.38 -14.20
N ALA A 65 -3.06 -0.68 -14.78
CA ALA A 65 -3.26 -1.94 -14.09
C ALA A 65 -1.93 -2.57 -13.63
N LEU A 66 -0.88 -2.46 -14.46
CA LEU A 66 0.46 -2.92 -14.13
C LEU A 66 1.05 -2.16 -12.94
N ARG A 67 1.01 -0.82 -12.96
CA ARG A 67 1.53 0.02 -11.86
C ARG A 67 0.79 -0.24 -10.54
N LEU A 68 -0.51 -0.44 -10.62
CA LEU A 68 -1.33 -0.79 -9.46
C LEU A 68 -0.90 -2.14 -8.88
N ARG A 69 -0.75 -3.16 -9.74
CA ARG A 69 -0.27 -4.49 -9.33
C ARG A 69 1.12 -4.44 -8.72
N GLU A 70 2.06 -3.73 -9.34
CA GLU A 70 3.43 -3.54 -8.83
C GLU A 70 3.44 -2.90 -7.44
N THR A 71 2.53 -1.95 -7.21
CA THR A 71 2.40 -1.27 -5.92
C THR A 71 1.89 -2.22 -4.83
N VAL A 72 0.87 -3.02 -5.12
CA VAL A 72 0.36 -4.03 -4.17
C VAL A 72 1.43 -5.08 -3.85
N VAL A 73 2.07 -5.63 -4.89
CA VAL A 73 3.13 -6.64 -4.73
C VAL A 73 4.28 -6.09 -3.90
N TRP A 74 4.75 -4.88 -4.19
CA TRP A 74 5.79 -4.23 -3.41
C TRP A 74 5.41 -4.11 -1.93
N PHE A 75 4.20 -3.64 -1.64
CA PHE A 75 3.76 -3.46 -0.27
C PHE A 75 3.64 -4.79 0.48
N GLN A 76 3.08 -5.82 -0.16
CA GLN A 76 3.02 -7.17 0.40
C GLN A 76 4.41 -7.74 0.68
N MET A 77 5.36 -7.55 -0.25
CA MET A 77 6.76 -7.96 -0.03
C MET A 77 7.38 -7.23 1.15
N LEU A 78 7.16 -5.91 1.27
CA LEU A 78 7.65 -5.13 2.41
C LEU A 78 7.09 -5.66 3.74
N VAL A 79 5.78 -5.90 3.81
CA VAL A 79 5.14 -6.45 5.01
C VAL A 79 5.70 -7.82 5.38
N ASN A 80 5.86 -8.72 4.39
CA ASN A 80 6.43 -10.05 4.63
C ASN A 80 7.88 -9.99 5.13
N LEU A 81 8.71 -9.13 4.53
CA LEU A 81 10.10 -8.92 4.98
C LEU A 81 10.17 -8.45 6.44
N LEU A 82 9.25 -7.57 6.85
CA LEU A 82 9.19 -7.07 8.22
C LEU A 82 8.61 -8.09 9.22
N GLN A 83 7.82 -9.06 8.75
CA GLN A 83 7.32 -10.16 9.57
C GLN A 83 8.39 -11.23 9.81
N GLU A 84 9.23 -11.51 8.81
CA GLU A 84 10.32 -12.50 8.92
C GLU A 84 11.55 -11.99 9.68
N ALA A 85 11.66 -10.66 9.90
CA ALA A 85 12.76 -10.04 10.62
C ALA A 85 12.69 -10.19 12.16
N ILE A 86 11.72 -10.98 12.68
CA ILE A 86 11.43 -11.16 14.10
C ILE A 86 11.77 -12.58 14.54
#